data_AF-A0A518S8E0-F1
#
_entry.id   AF-A0A518S8E0-F1
#
_cell.length_a   1.000
_cell.length_b   1.000
_cell.length_c   1.000
_cell.angle_alpha   90.00
_cell.angle_beta   90.00
_cell.angle_gamma   90.00
#
_symmetry.space_group_name_H-M   'P 1'
#
loop_
_entity.id
_entity.type
_entity.pdbx_description
1 polymer ?
#
loop_
_entity_poly.entity_id
_entity_poly.type
_entity_poly.pdbx_seq_one_letter_code
_entity_poly.pdbx_strand_id
1 'polypeptide(L)'
;MEEQPGLSDQYRRSSPWPMFIALGFVLSELGILFGGVLIPVAVGGVVLLEASVIGVLRESEYASSIWAPAIVVGALFALAGGALLYWGLRIRAIAVLGGGVIAVLAGIGFWLGETGRF
;
A
#
# COMPACT_ATOMS: atom_id res chain seq x y z
N MET A 1 6.06 -3.55 -50.69
CA MET A 1 5.42 -4.26 -49.57
C MET A 1 6.05 -3.67 -48.32
N GLU A 2 5.48 -2.58 -47.82
CA GLU A 2 5.89 -1.96 -46.58
C GLU A 2 5.14 -2.70 -45.47
N GLU A 3 5.83 -3.63 -44.83
CA GLU A 3 5.34 -4.27 -43.61
C GLU A 3 5.30 -3.19 -42.53
N GLN A 4 4.14 -2.58 -42.31
CA GLN A 4 3.89 -1.80 -41.09
C GLN A 4 3.98 -2.79 -39.91
N PRO A 5 5.01 -2.73 -39.05
CA PRO A 5 5.04 -3.54 -37.84
C PRO A 5 4.20 -2.82 -36.79
N GLY A 6 2.89 -2.79 -37.01
CA GLY A 6 1.89 -2.21 -36.10
C GLY A 6 1.59 -3.09 -34.89
N LEU A 7 2.60 -3.75 -34.30
CA LEU A 7 2.39 -4.73 -33.20
C LEU A 7 3.41 -4.66 -32.05
N SER A 8 4.40 -3.74 -32.06
CA SER A 8 5.39 -3.61 -30.98
C SER A 8 5.17 -2.40 -30.04
N ASP A 9 4.37 -1.40 -30.43
CA ASP A 9 4.14 -0.20 -29.61
C ASP A 9 3.24 -0.42 -28.38
N GLN A 10 2.69 -1.63 -28.23
CA GLN A 10 2.05 -2.09 -26.99
C GLN A 10 2.81 -3.26 -26.36
N TYR A 11 4.12 -3.14 -26.20
CA TYR A 11 4.74 -3.80 -25.04
C TYR A 11 4.17 -3.13 -23.79
N ARG A 12 2.94 -3.51 -23.41
CA ARG A 12 2.27 -3.11 -22.19
C ARG A 12 3.24 -3.54 -21.09
N ARG A 13 4.03 -2.58 -20.57
CA ARG A 13 4.83 -2.83 -19.38
C ARG A 13 3.86 -3.40 -18.36
N SER A 14 4.07 -4.65 -18.00
CA SER A 14 3.31 -5.25 -16.93
C SER A 14 3.57 -4.39 -15.72
N SER A 15 2.53 -3.76 -15.19
CA SER A 15 2.63 -3.04 -13.93
C SER A 15 3.23 -4.00 -12.88
N PRO A 16 4.22 -3.56 -12.08
CA PRO A 16 4.83 -4.41 -11.06
C PRO A 16 3.92 -4.59 -9.84
N TRP A 17 2.93 -3.71 -9.65
CA TRP A 17 2.12 -3.64 -8.44
C TRP A 17 1.28 -4.90 -8.15
N PRO A 18 0.66 -5.59 -9.13
CA PRO A 18 -0.10 -6.82 -8.84
C PRO A 18 0.73 -7.90 -8.11
N MET A 19 2.03 -7.98 -8.40
CA MET A 19 2.92 -8.91 -7.70
C MET A 19 3.17 -8.48 -6.26
N PHE A 20 3.37 -7.19 -6.00
CA PHE A 20 3.51 -6.65 -4.65
C PHE A 20 2.21 -6.72 -3.85
N ILE A 21 1.05 -6.60 -4.50
CA ILE A 21 -0.26 -6.82 -3.86
C ILE A 21 -0.35 -8.26 -3.37
N ALA A 22 -0.08 -9.23 -4.25
CA ALA A 22 -0.11 -10.64 -3.87
C ALA A 22 0.87 -10.94 -2.73
N LEU A 23 2.10 -10.42 -2.81
CA LEU A 23 3.11 -10.59 -1.77
C LEU A 23 2.70 -9.94 -0.45
N GLY A 24 2.18 -8.71 -0.48
CA GLY A 24 1.71 -8.00 0.70
C GLY A 24 0.59 -8.75 1.41
N PHE A 25 -0.34 -9.34 0.66
CA PHE A 25 -1.41 -10.18 1.19
C PHE A 25 -0.89 -11.45 1.85
N VAL A 26 0.07 -12.13 1.21
CA VAL A 26 0.69 -13.33 1.78
C VAL A 26 1.44 -12.98 3.07
N LEU A 27 2.25 -11.92 3.07
CA LEU A 27 2.99 -11.49 4.25
C LEU A 27 2.07 -11.03 5.39
N SER A 28 0.97 -10.32 5.08
CA SER A 28 -0.02 -9.90 6.07
C SER A 28 -0.66 -11.10 6.74
N GLU A 29 -1.11 -12.07 5.94
CA GLU A 29 -1.75 -13.28 6.47
C GLU A 29 -0.77 -14.16 7.24
N LEU A 30 0.46 -14.37 6.75
CA LEU A 30 1.47 -15.16 7.47
C LEU A 30 1.76 -14.56 8.85
N GLY A 31 1.97 -13.25 8.95
CA GLY A 31 2.23 -12.63 10.25
C GLY A 31 1.02 -12.67 11.19
N ILE A 32 -0.20 -12.63 10.66
CA ILE A 32 -1.44 -12.74 11.47
C ILE A 32 -1.67 -14.17 11.94
N LEU A 33 -1.50 -15.16 11.05
CA LEU A 33 -1.75 -16.58 11.34
C LEU A 33 -0.76 -17.15 12.34
N PHE A 34 0.53 -16.81 12.20
CA PHE A 34 1.57 -17.29 13.09
C PHE A 34 1.79 -16.40 14.32
N GLY A 35 1.39 -15.12 14.26
CA GLY A 35 1.42 -14.21 15.39
C GLY A 35 2.79 -14.03 16.05
N GLY A 36 2.79 -13.58 17.31
CA GLY A 36 4.01 -13.46 18.13
C GLY A 36 5.10 -12.60 17.47
N VAL A 37 6.27 -13.21 17.22
CA VAL A 37 7.43 -12.55 16.61
C VAL A 37 7.19 -12.15 15.15
N LEU A 38 6.16 -12.70 14.49
CA LEU A 38 5.84 -12.42 13.08
C LEU A 38 4.82 -11.28 12.88
N ILE A 39 4.35 -10.64 13.96
CA ILE A 39 3.46 -9.47 13.86
C ILE A 39 4.09 -8.32 13.03
N PRO A 40 5.39 -7.98 13.15
CA PRO A 40 6.01 -6.99 12.29
C PRO A 40 5.98 -7.36 10.80
N VAL A 41 6.03 -8.65 10.47
CA VAL A 41 5.86 -9.12 9.08
C VAL A 41 4.45 -8.84 8.59
N ALA A 42 3.43 -9.02 9.44
CA ALA A 42 2.07 -8.65 9.08
C ALA A 42 1.93 -7.16 8.79
N VAL A 43 2.49 -6.31 9.66
CA VAL A 43 2.52 -4.86 9.48
C VAL A 43 3.22 -4.49 8.17
N GLY A 44 4.38 -5.09 7.89
CA GLY A 44 5.12 -4.88 6.65
C GLY A 44 4.34 -5.31 5.41
N GLY A 45 3.60 -6.43 5.49
CA GLY A 45 2.69 -6.87 4.44
C GLY A 45 1.56 -5.87 4.18
N VAL A 46 0.95 -5.32 5.24
CA VAL A 46 -0.07 -4.27 5.12
C VAL A 46 0.50 -3.00 4.49
N VAL A 47 1.67 -2.53 4.92
CA VAL A 47 2.31 -1.34 4.33
C VAL A 47 2.64 -1.58 2.85
N LEU A 48 3.09 -2.79 2.49
CA LEU A 48 3.35 -3.14 1.08
C LEU A 48 2.08 -3.14 0.24
N LEU A 49 0.95 -3.61 0.79
CA LEU A 49 -0.36 -3.51 0.14
C LEU A 49 -0.75 -2.05 -0.10
N GLU A 50 -0.67 -1.21 0.93
CA GLU A 50 -1.00 0.22 0.84
C GLU A 50 -0.12 0.93 -0.20
N ALA A 51 1.20 0.71 -0.15
CA ALA A 51 2.16 1.24 -1.12
C ALA A 51 1.84 0.80 -2.55
N SER A 52 1.38 -0.44 -2.73
CA SER A 52 1.00 -0.95 -4.04
C SER A 52 -0.28 -0.28 -4.57
N VAL A 53 -1.28 -0.05 -3.72
CA VAL A 53 -2.49 0.69 -4.10
C VAL A 53 -2.14 2.12 -4.50
N ILE A 54 -1.31 2.81 -3.71
CA ILE A 54 -0.82 4.15 -4.02
C ILE A 54 -0.05 4.15 -5.34
N GLY A 55 0.79 3.14 -5.56
CA GLY A 55 1.53 2.92 -6.79
C GLY A 55 0.64 2.77 -8.01
N VAL A 56 -0.42 1.97 -7.92
CA VAL A 56 -1.43 1.82 -8.99
C VAL A 56 -2.16 3.12 -9.27
N LEU A 57 -2.55 3.88 -8.24
CA LEU A 57 -3.21 5.18 -8.40
C LEU A 57 -2.29 6.19 -9.10
N ARG A 58 -1.00 6.16 -8.81
CA ARG A 58 0.02 6.99 -9.46
C ARG A 58 0.28 6.57 -10.91
N GLU A 59 0.46 5.28 -11.15
CA GLU A 59 0.70 4.73 -12.49
C GLU A 59 -0.51 4.94 -13.43
N SER A 60 -1.73 4.91 -12.87
CA SER A 60 -2.96 5.13 -13.62
C SER A 60 -3.35 6.62 -13.74
N GLU A 61 -2.49 7.53 -13.28
CA GLU A 61 -2.73 8.99 -13.31
C GLU A 61 -3.96 9.46 -12.52
N TYR A 62 -4.52 8.62 -11.64
CA TYR A 62 -5.60 9.02 -10.72
C TYR A 62 -5.11 9.95 -9.59
N ALA A 63 -3.81 9.97 -9.31
CA ALA A 63 -3.22 10.83 -8.29
C ALA A 63 -2.01 11.61 -8.83
N SER A 64 -2.09 12.95 -8.75
CA SER A 64 -1.02 13.85 -9.18
C SER A 64 0.12 13.98 -8.15
N SER A 65 -0.10 13.60 -6.90
CA SER A 65 0.92 13.55 -5.83
C SER A 65 0.94 12.20 -5.11
N ILE A 66 2.02 11.92 -4.37
CA ILE A 66 2.17 10.67 -3.60
C ILE A 66 1.55 10.82 -2.21
N TRP A 67 1.68 12.00 -1.59
CA TRP A 67 1.25 12.21 -0.21
C TRP A 67 -0.27 12.09 0.00
N ALA A 68 -1.08 12.60 -0.94
CA ALA A 68 -2.53 12.60 -0.79
C ALA A 68 -3.12 11.18 -0.76
N PRO A 69 -2.85 10.29 -1.74
CA PRO A 69 -3.31 8.91 -1.67
C PRO A 69 -2.70 8.16 -0.48
N ALA A 70 -1.45 8.45 -0.08
CA ALA A 70 -0.85 7.83 1.11
C ALA A 70 -1.60 8.15 2.40
N ILE A 71 -1.97 9.43 2.62
CA ILE A 71 -2.77 9.83 3.78
C ILE A 71 -4.16 9.19 3.73
N VAL A 72 -4.83 9.22 2.57
CA VAL A 72 -6.20 8.66 2.45
C VAL A 72 -6.21 7.16 2.69
N VAL A 73 -5.34 6.40 2.01
CA VAL A 73 -5.24 4.94 2.18
C VAL A 73 -4.83 4.58 3.60
N GLY A 74 -3.80 5.25 4.15
CA GLY A 74 -3.37 5.01 5.52
C GLY A 74 -4.46 5.33 6.55
N ALA A 75 -5.23 6.41 6.35
CA ALA A 75 -6.35 6.75 7.24
C ALA A 75 -7.46 5.70 7.19
N LEU A 76 -7.80 5.19 6.01
CA LEU A 76 -8.79 4.12 5.85
C LEU A 76 -8.35 2.85 6.57
N PHE A 77 -7.08 2.46 6.44
CA PHE A 77 -6.54 1.30 7.14
C PHE A 77 -6.45 1.53 8.65
N ALA A 78 -6.05 2.72 9.11
CA ALA A 78 -6.04 3.05 10.53
C ALA A 78 -7.45 2.95 11.14
N LEU A 79 -8.47 3.46 10.44
CA LEU A 79 -9.86 3.34 10.86
C LEU A 79 -10.33 1.87 10.87
N ALA A 80 -9.98 1.09 9.85
CA ALA A 80 -10.27 -0.34 9.81
C ALA A 80 -9.61 -1.09 10.98
N GLY A 81 -8.34 -0.78 11.28
CA GLY A 81 -7.62 -1.32 12.44
C GLY A 81 -8.29 -0.97 13.77
N GLY A 82 -8.77 0.27 13.92
CA GLY A 82 -9.57 0.71 15.07
C GLY A 82 -10.90 -0.04 15.21
N ALA A 83 -11.61 -0.27 14.10
CA ALA A 83 -12.84 -1.07 14.10
C ALA A 83 -12.57 -2.54 14.49
N LEU A 84 -11.48 -3.13 13.99
CA LEU A 84 -11.05 -4.48 14.40
C LEU A 84 -10.71 -4.55 15.89
N LEU A 85 -10.14 -3.48 16.46
CA LEU A 85 -9.86 -3.40 17.89
C LEU A 85 -11.16 -3.38 18.71
N TYR A 86 -12.17 -2.62 18.25
CA TYR A 86 -13.49 -2.57 18.87
C TYR A 86 -14.15 -3.96 18.93
N TRP A 87 -13.99 -4.78 17.89
CA TRP A 87 -14.49 -6.17 17.87
C TRP A 87 -13.58 -7.19 18.56
N GLY A 88 -12.49 -6.77 19.21
CA GLY A 88 -11.62 -7.66 19.98
C GLY A 88 -10.63 -8.48 19.14
N LEU A 89 -10.49 -8.20 17.84
CA LEU A 89 -9.58 -8.89 16.93
C LEU A 89 -8.14 -8.35 17.07
N ARG A 90 -7.55 -8.47 18.27
CA ARG A 90 -6.32 -7.75 18.67
C ARG A 90 -5.15 -7.89 17.70
N ILE A 91 -4.82 -9.10 17.25
CA ILE A 91 -3.67 -9.33 16.37
C ILE A 91 -3.88 -8.63 15.01
N ARG A 92 -5.07 -8.80 14.42
CA ARG A 92 -5.44 -8.17 13.14
C ARG A 92 -5.49 -6.65 13.29
N ALA A 93 -6.06 -6.17 14.40
CA ALA A 93 -6.14 -4.75 14.70
C ALA A 93 -4.75 -4.11 14.76
N ILE A 94 -3.79 -4.71 15.47
CA ILE A 94 -2.42 -4.19 15.57
C ILE A 94 -1.75 -4.14 14.20
N ALA A 95 -1.87 -5.19 13.39
CA ALA A 95 -1.27 -5.25 12.06
C ALA A 95 -1.81 -4.15 11.13
N VAL A 96 -3.14 -4.04 11.05
CA VAL A 96 -3.83 -3.12 10.15
C VAL A 96 -3.72 -1.67 10.63
N LEU A 97 -3.87 -1.43 11.94
CA LEU A 97 -3.70 -0.11 12.53
C LEU A 97 -2.25 0.37 12.41
N GLY A 98 -1.29 -0.52 12.67
CA GLY A 98 0.13 -0.22 12.53
C GLY A 98 0.51 0.18 11.11
N GLY A 99 0.03 -0.59 10.11
CA GLY A 99 0.21 -0.24 8.70
C GLY A 99 -0.37 1.13 8.36
N GLY A 100 -1.64 1.34 8.69
CA GLY A 100 -2.32 2.60 8.41
C GLY A 100 -1.66 3.82 9.05
N VAL A 101 -1.21 3.71 10.30
CA VAL A 101 -0.45 4.77 10.98
C VAL A 101 0.86 5.06 10.26
N ILE A 102 1.60 4.02 9.86
CA ILE A 102 2.86 4.19 9.10
C ILE A 102 2.60 4.89 7.77
N ALA A 103 1.58 4.49 7.02
CA ALA A 103 1.25 5.15 5.75
C ALA A 103 0.80 6.60 5.91
N VAL A 104 0.04 6.93 6.95
CA VAL A 104 -0.31 8.33 7.25
C VAL A 104 0.94 9.15 7.54
N LEU A 105 1.84 8.64 8.39
CA LEU A 105 3.09 9.33 8.73
C LEU A 105 3.99 9.50 7.50
N ALA A 106 4.10 8.47 6.66
CA ALA A 106 4.81 8.54 5.39
C ALA A 106 4.21 9.59 4.45
N GLY A 107 2.86 9.62 4.33
CA GLY A 107 2.13 10.62 3.57
C GLY A 107 2.39 12.04 4.06
N ILE A 108 2.36 12.27 5.37
CA ILE A 108 2.72 13.57 5.96
C ILE A 108 4.17 13.94 5.63
N GLY A 109 5.10 12.98 5.73
CA GLY A 109 6.50 13.18 5.34
C GLY A 109 6.67 13.60 3.88
N PHE A 110 5.98 12.91 2.96
CA PHE A 110 5.98 13.27 1.54
C PHE A 110 5.39 14.65 1.30
N TRP A 111 4.31 15.01 1.99
CA TRP A 111 3.71 16.34 1.87
C TRP A 111 4.66 17.44 2.32
N LEU A 112 5.38 17.25 3.44
CA LEU A 112 6.36 18.21 3.92
C LEU A 112 7.52 18.40 2.92
N GLY A 113 7.99 17.31 2.33
CA GLY A 113 9.03 17.34 1.30
C GLY A 113 8.57 18.02 0.01
N GLU A 114 7.38 17.72 -0.48
CA GLU A 114 6.83 18.32 -1.71
C GLU A 114 6.50 19.82 -1.55
N THR A 115 6.14 20.26 -0.33
CA THR A 115 5.80 21.66 -0.06
C THR A 115 6.99 22.55 0.33
N GLY A 116 8.21 22.02 0.36
CA GLY A 116 9.42 22.78 0.71
C GLY A 116 9.42 23.28 2.17
N ARG A 117 8.74 22.56 3.07
CA ARG A 117 8.68 22.87 4.51
C ARG A 117 9.80 22.19 5.31
N PHE A 118 10.88 21.79 4.63
CA PHE A 118 12.08 21.14 5.15
C PHE A 118 13.33 21.86 4.64
#